data_AF-A0A0F9G564-F1
#
_entry.id   AF-A0A0F9G564-F1
#
_cell.length_a   1.000
_cell.length_b   1.000
_cell.length_c   1.000
_cell.angle_alpha   90.00
_cell.angle_beta   90.00
_cell.angle_gamma   90.00
#
_symmetry.space_group_name_H-M   'P 1'
#
loop_
_entity.id
_entity.type
_entity.pdbx_description
1 polymer ?
#
loop_
_entity_poly.entity_id
_entity_poly.type
_entity_poly.pdbx_seq_one_letter_code
_entity_poly.pdbx_strand_id
1 'polypeptide(L)'
;MARYFSVSKWIRKGADIFNRNSGNVGIGTDSPAARLEVKASVGAILSATDGIDTILNVVSNKDVIININQLVVRGSIAGFIGIGTNSPQAKLHIADGDLLFTGDGSGLPYGSMFNDNTSTTVVISTIGVAVRIPSGFTVGQTNLATFQNAREIAVTKAGVYKIDWSASFNMAGGSGQEIEGAIGIDNIRNSQGTAHRRIGTGNDIGDIAATAILDLAAGAVVSVMMKNLTDTQDIIINHSSVSLVMVGGT
;
A
#
# COMPACT_ATOMS: atom_id res chain seq x y z
N MET A 1 -55.03 38.86 44.07
CA MET A 1 -53.72 38.20 43.91
C MET A 1 -53.92 36.99 42.99
N ALA A 2 -53.57 37.09 41.71
CA ALA A 2 -53.76 35.98 40.78
C ALA A 2 -52.67 34.92 41.02
N ARG A 3 -53.08 33.72 41.41
CA ARG A 3 -52.19 32.55 41.50
C ARG A 3 -51.98 32.00 40.09
N TYR A 4 -50.79 32.21 39.53
CA TYR A 4 -50.39 31.52 38.31
C TYR A 4 -50.01 30.08 38.67
N PHE A 5 -50.80 29.12 38.19
CA PHE A 5 -50.41 27.71 38.24
C PHE A 5 -49.35 27.48 37.16
N SER A 6 -48.10 27.26 37.58
CA SER A 6 -47.04 26.84 36.66
C SER A 6 -47.32 25.40 36.24
N VAL A 7 -47.64 25.19 34.96
CA VAL A 7 -47.70 23.85 34.38
C VAL A 7 -46.28 23.30 34.33
N SER A 8 -46.07 22.11 34.89
CA SER A 8 -44.76 21.47 34.84
C SER A 8 -44.29 21.33 33.40
N LYS A 9 -43.09 21.85 33.11
CA LYS A 9 -42.44 21.74 31.78
C LYS A 9 -42.14 20.28 31.45
N TRP A 10 -41.85 19.48 32.48
CA TRP A 10 -41.60 18.05 32.40
C TRP A 10 -42.86 17.28 32.78
N ILE A 11 -43.36 16.46 31.86
CA ILE A 11 -44.55 15.64 32.06
C ILE A 11 -44.15 14.18 32.08
N ARG A 12 -44.70 13.46 33.05
CA ARG A 12 -44.56 12.00 33.16
C ARG A 12 -45.82 11.34 32.60
N LYS A 13 -45.65 10.30 31.77
CA LYS A 13 -46.73 9.39 31.36
C LYS A 13 -46.23 7.96 31.52
N GLY A 14 -46.70 7.27 32.56
CA GLY A 14 -46.17 5.94 32.90
C GLY A 14 -44.70 6.01 33.33
N ALA A 15 -43.83 5.31 32.61
CA ALA A 15 -42.38 5.33 32.81
C ALA A 15 -41.67 6.45 32.02
N ASP A 16 -42.35 7.09 31.06
CA ASP A 16 -41.75 8.08 30.18
C ASP A 16 -41.78 9.49 30.77
N ILE A 17 -40.73 10.26 30.50
CA ILE A 17 -40.63 11.69 30.82
C ILE A 17 -40.37 12.46 29.52
N PHE A 18 -41.13 13.54 29.29
CA PHE A 18 -40.97 14.37 28.09
C PHE A 18 -41.27 15.84 28.36
N ASN A 19 -40.63 16.71 27.57
CA ASN A 19 -40.88 18.14 27.56
C ASN A 19 -42.06 18.44 26.61
N ARG A 20 -43.10 19.14 27.08
CA ARG A 20 -44.24 19.60 26.25
C ARG A 20 -44.19 21.08 25.86
N ASN A 21 -43.21 21.84 26.33
CA ASN A 21 -43.01 23.20 25.85
C ASN A 21 -42.27 23.18 24.49
N SER A 22 -42.30 24.31 23.77
CA SER A 22 -41.62 24.47 22.48
C SER A 22 -40.12 24.78 22.59
N GLY A 23 -39.59 24.84 23.81
CA GLY A 23 -38.19 25.15 24.09
C GLY A 23 -37.28 23.94 23.96
N ASN A 24 -35.98 24.24 23.85
CA ASN A 24 -34.92 23.25 23.80
C ASN A 24 -34.65 22.62 25.18
N VAL A 25 -34.20 21.36 25.20
CA VAL A 25 -33.75 20.67 26.40
C VAL A 25 -32.23 20.77 26.49
N GLY A 26 -31.74 21.44 27.54
CA GLY A 26 -30.33 21.45 27.90
C GLY A 26 -30.05 20.49 29.06
N ILE A 27 -29.03 19.64 28.93
CA ILE A 27 -28.46 18.86 30.05
C ILE A 27 -27.03 19.35 30.23
N GLY A 28 -26.75 20.01 31.36
CA GLY A 28 -25.43 20.62 31.64
C GLY A 28 -25.15 21.92 30.86
N THR A 29 -26.16 22.52 30.24
CA THR A 29 -26.13 23.85 29.61
C THR A 29 -27.44 24.57 29.85
N ASP A 30 -27.38 25.86 30.20
CA ASP A 30 -28.57 26.72 30.39
C ASP A 30 -28.94 27.49 29.12
N SER A 31 -28.16 27.35 28.05
CA SER A 31 -28.38 28.03 26.75
C SER A 31 -28.26 27.04 25.59
N PRO A 32 -29.17 26.05 25.51
CA PRO A 32 -29.13 25.04 24.45
C PRO A 32 -29.39 25.63 23.05
N ALA A 33 -28.47 25.38 22.11
CA ALA A 33 -28.52 25.81 20.71
C ALA A 33 -29.30 24.84 19.79
N ALA A 34 -29.60 23.63 20.26
CA ALA A 34 -30.38 22.62 19.56
C ALA A 34 -31.52 22.08 20.44
N ARG A 35 -32.51 21.40 19.83
CA ARG A 35 -33.69 20.85 20.55
C ARG A 35 -33.33 19.98 21.75
N LEU A 36 -32.22 19.25 21.65
CA LEU A 36 -31.57 18.59 22.76
C LEU A 36 -30.08 18.92 22.67
N GLU A 37 -29.52 19.52 23.72
CA GLU A 37 -28.09 19.72 23.87
C GLU A 37 -27.64 19.14 25.20
N VAL A 38 -26.69 18.22 25.15
CA VAL A 38 -26.07 17.62 26.34
C VAL A 38 -24.62 18.10 26.39
N LYS A 39 -24.29 18.94 27.37
CA LYS A 39 -22.94 19.42 27.63
C LYS A 39 -22.43 18.77 28.91
N ALA A 40 -21.40 17.94 28.79
CA ALA A 40 -20.74 17.30 29.93
C ALA A 40 -19.24 17.64 29.93
N SER A 41 -18.63 17.73 31.13
CA SER A 41 -17.19 17.97 31.30
C SER A 41 -16.34 16.75 30.89
N VAL A 42 -16.91 15.55 30.95
CA VAL A 42 -16.36 14.29 30.42
C VAL A 42 -17.53 13.46 29.91
N GLY A 43 -17.45 12.98 28.66
CA GLY A 43 -18.38 11.96 28.15
C GLY A 43 -19.85 12.39 28.06
N ALA A 44 -20.16 13.41 27.25
CA ALA A 44 -21.52 13.60 26.72
C ALA A 44 -21.82 12.49 25.68
N ILE A 45 -21.77 11.24 26.13
CA ILE A 45 -21.98 10.06 25.30
C ILE A 45 -23.47 9.73 25.42
N LEU A 46 -24.16 9.71 24.27
CA LEU A 46 -25.33 8.84 24.12
C LEU A 46 -24.81 7.40 24.27
N SER A 47 -24.79 6.87 25.49
CA SER A 47 -24.28 5.52 25.79
C SER A 47 -25.47 4.58 25.91
N ALA A 48 -25.64 3.68 24.94
CA ALA A 48 -26.48 2.50 25.15
C ALA A 48 -25.62 1.42 25.81
N THR A 49 -25.83 1.18 27.11
CA THR A 49 -25.03 0.24 27.92
C THR A 49 -25.60 -1.19 27.90
N ASP A 50 -26.74 -1.40 27.25
CA ASP A 50 -27.53 -2.64 27.25
C ASP A 50 -27.28 -3.56 26.04
N GLY A 51 -26.17 -3.36 25.32
CA GLY A 51 -25.72 -4.27 24.25
C GLY A 51 -26.49 -4.15 22.93
N ILE A 52 -27.27 -3.08 22.78
CA ILE A 52 -27.89 -2.69 21.50
C ILE A 52 -26.98 -1.67 20.80
N ASP A 53 -26.93 -1.72 19.47
CA ASP A 53 -26.17 -0.76 18.65
C ASP A 53 -26.44 0.68 19.10
N THR A 54 -25.39 1.40 19.51
CA THR A 54 -25.47 2.86 19.61
C THR A 54 -25.41 3.42 18.19
N ILE A 55 -26.58 3.56 17.55
CA ILE A 55 -26.69 4.11 16.21
C ILE A 55 -26.65 5.64 16.29
N LEU A 56 -25.55 6.26 15.87
CA LEU A 56 -25.53 7.70 15.57
C LEU A 56 -26.16 7.92 14.19
N ASN A 57 -27.49 8.01 14.16
CA ASN A 57 -28.23 8.29 12.93
C ASN A 57 -28.20 9.79 12.61
N VAL A 58 -27.38 10.22 11.66
CA VAL A 58 -27.41 11.58 11.13
C VAL A 58 -28.47 11.65 10.02
N VAL A 59 -29.64 12.15 10.39
CA VAL A 59 -30.73 12.40 9.44
C VAL A 59 -30.38 13.68 8.66
N SER A 60 -30.26 13.59 7.33
CA SER A 60 -29.75 14.58 6.34
C SER A 60 -28.24 14.51 6.05
N ASN A 61 -27.83 14.90 4.83
CA ASN A 61 -26.44 14.87 4.33
C ASN A 61 -25.52 15.87 5.06
N LYS A 62 -25.41 15.77 6.38
CA LYS A 62 -24.48 16.57 7.18
C LYS A 62 -23.29 15.74 7.61
N ASP A 63 -22.15 16.41 7.73
CA ASP A 63 -20.92 15.75 8.14
C ASP A 63 -21.02 15.21 9.57
N VAL A 64 -20.53 13.99 9.75
CA VAL A 64 -20.23 13.44 11.08
C VAL A 64 -18.79 13.81 11.41
N ILE A 65 -18.59 14.84 12.23
CA ILE A 65 -17.25 15.22 12.70
C ILE A 65 -16.97 14.49 14.01
N ILE A 66 -16.03 13.53 13.97
CA ILE A 66 -15.54 12.82 15.17
C ILE A 66 -14.18 13.44 15.57
N ASN A 67 -14.21 14.44 16.45
CA ASN A 67 -13.00 15.12 16.94
C ASN A 67 -12.43 14.38 18.16
N ILE A 68 -11.66 13.34 17.92
CA ILE A 68 -10.99 12.50 18.93
C ILE A 68 -9.57 12.18 18.47
N ASN A 69 -8.66 11.93 19.42
CA ASN A 69 -7.27 11.58 19.11
C ASN A 69 -7.13 10.28 18.31
N GLN A 70 -8.02 9.31 18.55
CA GLN A 70 -8.03 8.04 17.85
C GLN A 70 -9.45 7.51 17.71
N LEU A 71 -9.88 7.22 16.49
CA LEU A 71 -11.07 6.43 16.24
C LEU A 71 -10.69 4.94 16.24
N VAL A 72 -11.26 4.19 17.17
CA VAL A 72 -11.08 2.74 17.28
C VAL A 72 -12.39 2.06 16.93
N VAL A 73 -12.47 1.49 15.72
CA VAL A 73 -13.64 0.71 15.28
C VAL A 73 -13.39 -0.76 15.63
N ARG A 74 -14.02 -1.25 16.70
CA ARG A 74 -14.01 -2.66 17.12
C ARG A 74 -15.42 -3.22 16.97
N GLY A 75 -15.69 -3.97 15.91
CA GLY A 75 -16.92 -4.76 15.83
C GLY A 75 -16.84 -5.94 16.80
N SER A 76 -17.95 -6.31 17.45
CA SER A 76 -17.93 -7.30 18.54
C SER A 76 -17.68 -8.75 18.08
N ILE A 77 -17.72 -9.05 16.77
CA ILE A 77 -17.46 -10.43 16.28
C ILE A 77 -16.91 -10.59 14.85
N ALA A 78 -16.99 -9.60 13.96
CA ALA A 78 -16.38 -9.62 12.61
C ALA A 78 -16.49 -8.24 11.93
N GLY A 79 -16.22 -7.16 12.67
CA GLY A 79 -16.50 -5.80 12.19
C GLY A 79 -15.74 -5.45 10.90
N PHE A 80 -16.46 -5.36 9.79
CA PHE A 80 -16.00 -4.78 8.55
C PHE A 80 -16.32 -3.29 8.52
N ILE A 81 -15.43 -2.46 7.98
CA ILE A 81 -15.69 -1.05 7.69
C ILE A 81 -16.04 -0.93 6.21
N GLY A 82 -17.30 -0.64 5.91
CA GLY A 82 -17.76 -0.28 4.56
C GLY A 82 -17.81 1.23 4.39
N ILE A 83 -17.13 1.77 3.38
CA ILE A 83 -17.27 3.15 2.92
C ILE A 83 -17.95 3.10 1.56
N GLY A 84 -19.18 3.61 1.46
CA GLY A 84 -19.99 3.54 0.23
C GLY A 84 -20.65 2.18 -0.04
N THR A 85 -20.59 1.22 0.89
CA THR A 85 -21.23 -0.11 0.76
C THR A 85 -21.86 -0.58 2.07
N ASN A 86 -23.00 -1.25 1.96
CA ASN A 86 -23.68 -1.94 3.08
C ASN A 86 -23.25 -3.41 3.22
N SER A 87 -22.48 -3.93 2.25
CA SER A 87 -22.02 -5.31 2.19
C SER A 87 -20.50 -5.37 1.97
N PRO A 88 -19.70 -4.95 2.96
CA PRO A 88 -18.25 -4.99 2.85
C PRO A 88 -17.73 -6.42 2.67
N GLN A 89 -16.76 -6.62 1.76
CA GLN A 89 -16.19 -7.93 1.42
C GLN A 89 -14.80 -8.16 2.04
N ALA A 90 -14.26 -7.16 2.72
CA ALA A 90 -12.98 -7.18 3.42
C ALA A 90 -13.06 -6.33 4.69
N LYS A 91 -12.05 -6.46 5.58
CA LYS A 91 -11.92 -5.67 6.84
C LYS A 91 -12.15 -4.17 6.62
N LEU A 92 -11.64 -3.66 5.50
CA LEU A 92 -11.97 -2.35 4.97
C LEU A 92 -12.40 -2.53 3.51
N HIS A 93 -13.62 -2.11 3.17
CA HIS A 93 -14.13 -2.10 1.79
C HIS A 93 -14.56 -0.66 1.46
N ILE A 94 -13.87 -0.03 0.54
CA ILE A 94 -14.26 1.23 -0.08
C ILE A 94 -14.91 0.88 -1.42
N ALA A 95 -16.21 1.12 -1.56
CA ALA A 95 -16.98 0.72 -2.75
C ALA A 95 -16.54 1.54 -3.99
N ASP A 96 -16.35 2.84 -3.77
CA ASP A 96 -15.90 3.81 -4.76
C ASP A 96 -14.86 4.75 -4.12
N GLY A 97 -13.73 4.98 -4.79
CA GLY A 97 -12.64 5.84 -4.34
C GLY A 97 -11.37 5.10 -3.89
N ASP A 98 -10.27 5.85 -3.73
CA ASP A 98 -8.94 5.29 -3.42
C ASP A 98 -8.60 5.36 -1.93
N LEU A 99 -7.70 4.46 -1.49
CA LEU A 99 -6.98 4.59 -0.24
C LEU A 99 -5.88 5.64 -0.39
N LEU A 100 -5.95 6.74 0.37
CA LEU A 100 -4.89 7.75 0.42
C LEU A 100 -3.86 7.41 1.50
N PHE A 101 -2.61 7.20 1.09
CA PHE A 101 -1.46 7.04 1.98
C PHE A 101 -0.62 8.32 1.94
N THR A 102 -0.49 9.04 3.07
CA THR A 102 0.08 10.40 3.09
C THR A 102 1.49 10.50 3.66
N GLY A 103 2.09 9.39 4.11
CA GLY A 103 3.41 9.39 4.75
C GLY A 103 4.35 8.32 4.19
N ASP A 104 5.65 8.60 4.22
CA ASP A 104 6.69 7.63 3.89
C ASP A 104 6.56 6.39 4.79
N GLY A 105 6.73 5.21 4.22
CA GLY A 105 6.57 3.95 4.95
C GLY A 105 5.11 3.51 5.14
N SER A 106 4.14 4.15 4.50
CA SER A 106 2.73 3.73 4.51
C SER A 106 2.30 3.14 3.16
N GLY A 107 1.17 2.41 3.15
CA GLY A 107 0.64 1.80 1.93
C GLY A 107 1.37 0.56 1.42
N LEU A 108 1.33 0.39 0.10
CA LEU A 108 1.93 -0.73 -0.63
C LEU A 108 3.43 -0.47 -0.90
N PRO A 109 4.31 -1.46 -0.65
CA PRO A 109 5.70 -1.38 -1.03
C PRO A 109 5.91 -1.20 -2.53
N TYR A 110 6.87 -0.34 -2.87
CA TYR A 110 7.39 -0.18 -4.22
C TYR A 110 8.85 0.25 -4.21
N GLY A 111 9.55 0.00 -5.31
CA GLY A 111 10.93 0.42 -5.48
C GLY A 111 11.32 0.50 -6.93
N SER A 112 12.23 1.40 -7.27
CA SER A 112 12.92 1.38 -8.56
C SER A 112 14.42 1.66 -8.41
N MET A 113 15.18 1.15 -9.36
CA MET A 113 16.60 1.41 -9.52
C MET A 113 16.95 1.41 -11.01
N PHE A 114 17.99 2.17 -11.38
CA PHE A 114 18.42 2.29 -12.76
C PHE A 114 19.94 2.37 -12.86
N ASN A 115 20.50 1.74 -13.89
CA ASN A 115 21.86 1.89 -14.36
C ASN A 115 21.76 2.70 -15.65
N ASP A 116 22.31 3.92 -15.66
CA ASP A 116 22.26 4.82 -16.80
C ASP A 116 23.67 5.08 -17.32
N ASN A 117 23.95 4.61 -18.53
CA ASN A 117 25.19 4.84 -19.25
C ASN A 117 26.46 4.55 -18.41
N THR A 118 26.42 3.49 -17.59
CA THR A 118 27.49 3.19 -16.61
C THR A 118 28.45 2.09 -17.09
N SER A 119 28.23 1.49 -18.27
CA SER A 119 29.08 0.44 -18.88
C SER A 119 29.57 -0.60 -17.87
N THR A 120 28.63 -1.30 -17.23
CA THR A 120 28.93 -2.25 -16.15
C THR A 120 29.19 -3.65 -16.70
N THR A 121 30.38 -4.19 -16.45
CA THR A 121 30.74 -5.56 -16.86
C THR A 121 30.14 -6.60 -15.92
N VAL A 122 29.40 -7.56 -16.49
CA VAL A 122 29.02 -8.82 -15.85
C VAL A 122 30.00 -9.90 -16.29
N VAL A 123 30.80 -10.38 -15.34
CA VAL A 123 31.83 -11.39 -15.60
C VAL A 123 31.20 -12.77 -15.72
N ILE A 124 31.39 -13.44 -16.87
CA ILE A 124 30.83 -14.78 -17.12
C ILE A 124 31.94 -15.82 -17.05
N SER A 125 32.10 -16.44 -15.88
CA SER A 125 33.11 -17.49 -15.69
C SER A 125 32.66 -18.89 -16.13
N THR A 126 31.36 -19.11 -16.31
CA THR A 126 30.81 -20.42 -16.69
C THR A 126 29.60 -20.25 -17.58
N ILE A 127 29.61 -20.95 -18.72
CA ILE A 127 28.52 -20.92 -19.71
C ILE A 127 27.20 -21.34 -19.05
N GLY A 128 26.14 -20.58 -19.31
CA GLY A 128 24.78 -20.86 -18.85
C GLY A 128 24.50 -20.55 -17.38
N VAL A 129 25.49 -20.09 -16.61
CA VAL A 129 25.32 -19.69 -15.21
C VAL A 129 24.93 -18.22 -15.13
N ALA A 130 23.84 -17.94 -14.43
CA ALA A 130 23.36 -16.57 -14.22
C ALA A 130 24.18 -15.85 -13.16
N VAL A 131 24.58 -14.62 -13.49
CA VAL A 131 25.36 -13.73 -12.63
C VAL A 131 24.58 -12.43 -12.49
N ARG A 132 24.42 -11.96 -11.27
CA ARG A 132 23.78 -10.66 -10.98
C ARG A 132 24.64 -9.52 -11.54
N ILE A 133 24.02 -8.48 -12.07
CA ILE A 133 24.74 -7.25 -12.43
C ILE A 133 25.44 -6.71 -11.16
N PRO A 134 26.77 -6.54 -11.16
CA PRO A 134 27.52 -6.43 -9.91
C PRO A 134 27.40 -5.07 -9.21
N SER A 135 27.15 -3.99 -9.97
CA SER A 135 27.09 -2.62 -9.47
C SER A 135 26.47 -1.68 -10.52
N GLY A 136 26.65 -0.36 -10.35
CA GLY A 136 26.30 0.65 -11.35
C GLY A 136 24.84 1.12 -11.32
N PHE A 137 24.01 0.56 -10.45
CA PHE A 137 22.66 1.09 -10.24
C PHE A 137 22.68 2.29 -9.30
N THR A 138 21.74 3.20 -9.54
CA THR A 138 21.33 4.29 -8.67
C THR A 138 19.89 4.06 -8.23
N VAL A 139 19.54 4.50 -7.02
CA VAL A 139 18.19 4.38 -6.47
C VAL A 139 17.22 5.33 -7.17
N GLY A 140 16.03 4.84 -7.48
CA GLY A 140 14.87 5.64 -7.84
C GLY A 140 14.00 5.94 -6.63
N GLN A 141 12.68 5.92 -6.79
CA GLN A 141 11.77 6.05 -5.66
C GLN A 141 11.62 4.73 -4.93
N THR A 142 11.56 4.78 -3.60
CA THR A 142 11.30 3.61 -2.76
C THR A 142 10.29 3.95 -1.69
N ASN A 143 9.47 2.97 -1.32
CA ASN A 143 8.58 3.00 -0.17
C ASN A 143 8.50 1.57 0.38
N LEU A 144 8.79 1.39 1.67
CA LEU A 144 8.84 0.06 2.28
C LEU A 144 9.73 -0.92 1.50
N ALA A 145 10.80 -0.39 0.92
CA ALA A 145 11.84 -1.08 0.19
C ALA A 145 13.16 -0.35 0.38
N THR A 146 14.27 -1.05 0.27
CA THR A 146 15.62 -0.50 0.49
C THR A 146 16.51 -0.84 -0.69
N PHE A 147 16.98 0.18 -1.39
CA PHE A 147 18.07 0.00 -2.34
C PHE A 147 19.39 -0.18 -1.58
N GLN A 148 20.18 -1.16 -1.99
CA GLN A 148 21.44 -1.49 -1.34
C GLN A 148 22.51 -1.95 -2.32
N ASN A 149 23.76 -1.88 -1.88
CA ASN A 149 24.93 -2.43 -2.57
C ASN A 149 25.12 -1.99 -4.02
N ALA A 150 24.52 -0.86 -4.41
CA ALA A 150 24.53 -0.33 -5.78
C ALA A 150 23.98 -1.29 -6.87
N ARG A 151 23.09 -2.23 -6.54
CA ARG A 151 22.63 -3.25 -7.51
C ARG A 151 21.28 -3.94 -7.25
N GLU A 152 20.63 -3.70 -6.11
CA GLU A 152 19.48 -4.51 -5.69
C GLU A 152 18.53 -3.76 -4.75
N ILE A 153 17.28 -4.22 -4.71
CA ILE A 153 16.23 -3.68 -3.84
C ILE A 153 15.72 -4.79 -2.91
N ALA A 154 15.80 -4.56 -1.60
CA ALA A 154 15.18 -5.42 -0.59
C ALA A 154 13.76 -4.93 -0.26
N VAL A 155 12.77 -5.82 -0.25
CA VAL A 155 11.38 -5.47 0.12
C VAL A 155 11.14 -5.64 1.62
N THR A 156 10.42 -4.71 2.26
CA THR A 156 10.18 -4.79 3.73
C THR A 156 9.03 -5.72 4.10
N LYS A 157 8.05 -5.91 3.22
CA LYS A 157 6.86 -6.73 3.49
C LYS A 157 6.82 -7.97 2.60
N ALA A 158 6.41 -9.09 3.17
CA ALA A 158 6.04 -10.25 2.37
C ALA A 158 4.80 -9.93 1.53
N GLY A 159 4.72 -10.50 0.33
CA GLY A 159 3.62 -10.22 -0.57
C GLY A 159 3.84 -10.70 -1.99
N VAL A 160 2.84 -10.48 -2.83
CA VAL A 160 2.88 -10.67 -4.28
C VAL A 160 3.35 -9.37 -4.91
N TYR A 161 4.40 -9.41 -5.72
CA TYR A 161 5.01 -8.26 -6.38
C TYR A 161 5.00 -8.41 -7.88
N LYS A 162 4.57 -7.37 -8.59
CA LYS A 162 4.89 -7.20 -10.02
C LYS A 162 6.28 -6.59 -10.12
N ILE A 163 7.15 -7.23 -10.88
CA ILE A 163 8.54 -6.82 -11.08
C ILE A 163 8.78 -6.70 -12.58
N ASP A 164 9.21 -5.53 -13.03
CA ASP A 164 9.61 -5.26 -14.40
C ASP A 164 11.12 -4.99 -14.43
N TRP A 165 11.79 -5.48 -15.46
CA TRP A 165 13.19 -5.15 -15.69
C TRP A 165 13.51 -5.02 -17.18
N SER A 166 14.55 -4.25 -17.47
CA SER A 166 15.17 -4.16 -18.79
C SER A 166 16.68 -4.11 -18.67
N ALA A 167 17.37 -4.57 -19.70
CA ALA A 167 18.81 -4.42 -19.84
C ALA A 167 19.18 -4.23 -21.31
N SER A 168 19.85 -3.12 -21.59
CA SER A 168 20.59 -2.90 -22.82
C SER A 168 22.04 -3.30 -22.60
N PHE A 169 22.58 -4.08 -23.52
CA PHE A 169 23.91 -4.66 -23.38
C PHE A 169 24.58 -4.91 -24.72
N ASN A 170 25.90 -4.96 -24.70
CA ASN A 170 26.71 -5.53 -25.77
C ASN A 170 27.69 -6.54 -25.18
N MET A 171 28.45 -7.19 -26.05
CA MET A 171 29.43 -8.19 -25.64
C MET A 171 30.82 -7.56 -25.56
N ALA A 172 31.63 -8.02 -24.59
CA ALA A 172 33.04 -7.63 -24.51
C ALA A 172 33.84 -8.10 -25.75
N GLY A 173 33.33 -9.09 -26.48
CA GLY A 173 33.83 -9.54 -27.77
C GLY A 173 33.12 -10.80 -28.23
N GLY A 174 33.46 -11.29 -29.43
CA GLY A 174 32.85 -12.48 -30.03
C GLY A 174 31.61 -12.17 -30.88
N SER A 175 30.98 -13.20 -31.44
CA SER A 175 29.81 -13.07 -32.31
C SER A 175 28.89 -14.29 -32.15
N GLY A 176 27.60 -14.11 -32.46
CA GLY A 176 26.61 -15.18 -32.37
C GLY A 176 26.29 -15.64 -30.95
N GLN A 177 26.52 -14.80 -29.93
CA GLN A 177 26.30 -15.17 -28.53
C GLN A 177 24.83 -15.06 -28.15
N GLU A 178 24.32 -16.03 -27.40
CA GLU A 178 22.94 -16.01 -26.89
C GLU A 178 22.93 -15.58 -25.43
N ILE A 179 22.30 -14.44 -25.17
CA ILE A 179 22.26 -13.81 -23.86
C ILE A 179 20.84 -13.88 -23.33
N GLU A 180 20.70 -14.33 -22.09
CA GLU A 180 19.45 -14.31 -21.36
C GLU A 180 19.59 -13.49 -20.09
N GLY A 181 18.59 -12.65 -19.83
CA GLY A 181 18.44 -11.98 -18.55
C GLY A 181 17.19 -12.49 -17.81
N ALA A 182 17.19 -12.30 -16.50
CA ALA A 182 16.13 -12.76 -15.62
C ALA A 182 16.06 -11.92 -14.34
N ILE A 183 14.94 -12.06 -13.64
CA ILE A 183 14.81 -11.56 -12.27
C ILE A 183 15.60 -12.49 -11.33
N GLY A 184 16.45 -11.91 -10.49
CA GLY A 184 17.14 -12.59 -9.41
C GLY A 184 16.47 -12.31 -8.06
N ILE A 185 16.13 -13.36 -7.31
CA ILE A 185 15.62 -13.27 -5.94
C ILE A 185 16.67 -13.91 -5.01
N ASP A 186 17.17 -13.16 -4.04
CA ASP A 186 18.16 -13.63 -3.06
C ASP A 186 19.40 -14.28 -3.71
N ASN A 187 19.88 -13.64 -4.78
CA ASN A 187 20.99 -14.12 -5.61
C ASN A 187 20.73 -15.46 -6.33
N ILE A 188 19.47 -15.82 -6.55
CA ILE A 188 19.05 -16.99 -7.33
C ILE A 188 18.22 -16.54 -8.53
N ARG A 189 18.55 -17.02 -9.73
CA ARG A 189 17.78 -16.76 -10.96
C ARG A 189 16.37 -17.33 -10.84
N ASN A 190 15.36 -16.51 -11.10
CA ASN A 190 13.97 -16.95 -11.29
C ASN A 190 13.73 -17.37 -12.75
N SER A 191 12.91 -18.41 -12.97
CA SER A 191 12.53 -18.87 -14.31
C SER A 191 11.37 -18.07 -14.92
N GLN A 192 10.66 -17.29 -14.12
CA GLN A 192 9.63 -16.35 -14.57
C GLN A 192 10.27 -14.99 -14.85
N GLY A 193 9.74 -14.27 -15.84
CA GLY A 193 10.27 -12.96 -16.22
C GLY A 193 11.67 -13.04 -16.84
N THR A 194 11.93 -14.06 -17.65
CA THR A 194 13.18 -14.19 -18.42
C THR A 194 12.98 -13.68 -19.83
N ALA A 195 14.01 -13.08 -20.41
CA ALA A 195 14.07 -12.76 -21.83
C ALA A 195 15.46 -13.11 -22.35
N HIS A 196 15.54 -13.58 -23.60
CA HIS A 196 16.81 -13.84 -24.25
C HIS A 196 16.82 -13.25 -25.66
N ARG A 197 18.04 -13.03 -26.18
CA ARG A 197 18.28 -12.73 -27.58
C ARG A 197 19.65 -13.21 -27.98
N ARG A 198 19.82 -13.43 -29.28
CA ARG A 198 21.14 -13.64 -29.87
C ARG A 198 21.72 -12.32 -30.36
N ILE A 199 22.98 -12.08 -30.02
CA ILE A 199 23.81 -10.97 -30.50
C ILE A 199 24.55 -11.44 -31.75
N GLY A 200 24.33 -10.77 -32.88
CA GLY A 200 24.85 -11.20 -34.17
C GLY A 200 26.36 -10.97 -34.27
N THR A 201 26.82 -9.77 -33.93
CA THR A 201 28.22 -9.35 -33.93
C THR A 201 28.61 -8.69 -32.62
N GLY A 202 29.91 -8.64 -32.28
CA GLY A 202 30.39 -8.07 -31.01
C GLY A 202 30.10 -6.56 -30.84
N ASN A 203 29.77 -5.86 -31.93
CA ASN A 203 29.41 -4.44 -31.90
C ASN A 203 27.89 -4.22 -31.80
N ASP A 204 27.09 -5.28 -31.87
CA ASP A 204 25.64 -5.15 -31.75
C ASP A 204 25.28 -4.79 -30.30
N ILE A 205 24.39 -3.81 -30.14
CA ILE A 205 23.75 -3.52 -28.86
C ILE A 205 22.40 -4.21 -28.86
N GLY A 206 22.21 -5.12 -27.91
CA GLY A 206 20.95 -5.75 -27.62
C GLY A 206 20.18 -5.01 -26.55
N ASP A 207 18.87 -5.22 -26.55
CA ASP A 207 17.98 -4.90 -25.45
C ASP A 207 17.06 -6.10 -25.21
N ILE A 208 16.84 -6.41 -23.93
CA ILE A 208 15.89 -7.42 -23.45
C ILE A 208 15.15 -6.86 -22.24
N ALA A 209 13.89 -7.22 -22.12
CA ALA A 209 13.05 -6.84 -21.00
C ALA A 209 12.04 -7.93 -20.70
N ALA A 210 11.63 -8.05 -19.44
CA ALA A 210 10.57 -8.96 -19.03
C ALA A 210 9.91 -8.52 -17.73
N THR A 211 8.80 -9.19 -17.42
CA THR A 211 7.99 -8.95 -16.23
C THR A 211 7.65 -10.29 -15.58
N ALA A 212 7.55 -10.32 -14.24
CA ALA A 212 6.93 -11.41 -13.52
C ALA A 212 6.07 -10.88 -12.35
N ILE A 213 5.12 -11.71 -11.91
CA ILE A 213 4.40 -11.52 -10.66
C ILE A 213 4.87 -12.63 -9.71
N LEU A 214 5.56 -12.27 -8.64
CA LEU A 214 6.28 -13.19 -7.76
C LEU A 214 5.87 -13.00 -6.30
N ASP A 215 5.76 -14.11 -5.56
CA ASP A 215 5.71 -14.08 -4.10
C ASP A 215 7.10 -13.81 -3.54
N LEU A 216 7.22 -12.74 -2.75
CA LEU A 216 8.44 -12.35 -2.06
C LEU A 216 8.25 -12.46 -0.55
N ALA A 217 9.25 -13.00 0.14
CA ALA A 217 9.32 -12.95 1.59
C ALA A 217 9.72 -11.53 2.06
N ALA A 218 9.41 -11.20 3.32
CA ALA A 218 9.95 -9.98 3.92
C ALA A 218 11.49 -10.05 3.96
N GLY A 219 12.16 -9.01 3.47
CA GLY A 219 13.61 -8.94 3.33
C GLY A 219 14.16 -9.54 2.04
N ALA A 220 13.34 -10.15 1.18
CA ALA A 220 13.80 -10.71 -0.09
C ALA A 220 14.42 -9.62 -0.99
N VAL A 221 15.50 -9.97 -1.68
CA VAL A 221 16.30 -9.05 -2.48
C VAL A 221 16.09 -9.29 -3.96
N VAL A 222 15.62 -8.27 -4.66
CA VAL A 222 15.36 -8.27 -6.10
C VAL A 222 16.53 -7.66 -6.87
N SER A 223 16.95 -8.32 -7.94
CA SER A 223 18.06 -7.89 -8.81
C SER A 223 17.85 -8.34 -10.26
N VAL A 224 18.69 -7.86 -11.18
CA VAL A 224 18.77 -8.39 -12.55
C VAL A 224 19.96 -9.34 -12.65
N MET A 225 19.73 -10.49 -13.26
CA MET A 225 20.77 -11.47 -13.57
C MET A 225 20.90 -11.66 -15.06
N MET A 226 22.13 -11.84 -15.52
CA MET A 226 22.49 -12.07 -16.91
C MET A 226 23.26 -13.38 -17.02
N LYS A 227 23.06 -14.12 -18.11
CA LYS A 227 23.88 -15.27 -18.48
C LYS A 227 24.17 -15.25 -19.96
N ASN A 228 25.35 -15.74 -20.31
CA ASN A 228 25.69 -16.11 -21.66
C ASN A 228 25.50 -17.62 -21.82
N LEU A 229 24.64 -18.04 -22.74
CA LEU A 229 24.25 -19.43 -22.98
C LEU A 229 25.23 -20.17 -23.91
N THR A 230 26.10 -19.43 -24.60
CA THR A 230 26.90 -19.95 -25.71
C THR A 230 28.39 -19.94 -25.44
N ASP A 231 28.89 -19.00 -24.65
CA ASP A 231 30.31 -18.91 -24.29
C ASP A 231 30.52 -18.20 -22.93
N THR A 232 31.77 -17.90 -22.62
CA THR A 232 32.21 -17.24 -21.38
C THR A 232 32.59 -15.77 -21.61
N GLN A 233 32.15 -15.15 -22.70
CA GLN A 233 32.41 -13.73 -22.92
C GLN A 233 31.54 -12.89 -22.00
N ASP A 234 32.19 -11.90 -21.38
CA ASP A 234 31.55 -10.97 -20.46
C ASP A 234 30.52 -10.09 -21.17
N ILE A 235 29.45 -9.78 -20.44
CA ILE A 235 28.36 -8.94 -20.91
C ILE A 235 28.61 -7.52 -20.39
N ILE A 236 28.51 -6.51 -21.24
CA ILE A 236 28.64 -5.11 -20.87
C ILE A 236 27.24 -4.50 -20.83
N ILE A 237 26.79 -4.08 -19.65
CA ILE A 237 25.50 -3.42 -19.44
C ILE A 237 25.66 -1.92 -19.70
N ASN A 238 24.93 -1.41 -20.68
CA ASN A 238 24.91 0.00 -21.03
C ASN A 238 23.83 0.74 -20.24
N HIS A 239 22.64 0.15 -20.19
CA HIS A 239 21.51 0.64 -19.40
C HIS A 239 20.78 -0.53 -18.78
N SER A 240 20.23 -0.36 -17.59
CA SER A 240 19.30 -1.32 -17.01
C SER A 240 18.33 -0.62 -16.07
N SER A 241 17.13 -1.15 -15.94
CA SER A 241 16.15 -0.63 -15.00
C SER A 241 15.42 -1.77 -14.32
N VAL A 242 15.03 -1.54 -13.07
CA VAL A 242 14.12 -2.41 -12.33
C VAL A 242 13.08 -1.54 -11.66
N SER A 243 11.82 -1.94 -11.75
CA SER A 243 10.74 -1.44 -10.93
C SER A 243 9.98 -2.61 -10.31
N LEU A 244 9.53 -2.43 -9.08
CA LEU A 244 8.67 -3.38 -8.39
C LEU A 244 7.56 -2.67 -7.62
N VAL A 245 6.39 -3.30 -7.57
CA VAL A 245 5.25 -2.85 -6.77
C VAL A 245 4.52 -4.05 -6.20
N MET A 246 4.15 -3.98 -4.92
CA MET A 246 3.29 -4.99 -4.29
C MET A 246 1.89 -4.89 -4.89
N VAL A 247 1.36 -6.00 -5.39
CA VAL A 247 0.04 -6.09 -6.03
C VAL A 247 -0.94 -6.97 -5.24
N GLY A 248 -0.48 -7.61 -4.15
CA GLY A 248 -1.32 -8.44 -3.30
C GLY A 248 -0.50 -9.18 -2.23
N GLY A 249 -1.14 -10.12 -1.53
CA GLY A 249 -0.52 -10.96 -0.50
C GLY A 249 -0.82 -10.51 0.94
N THR A 250 -0.95 -11.49 1.84
CA THR A 250 -1.16 -11.33 3.29
C THR A 250 0.00 -11.90 4.08
#